data_AF-A0A1B2EBS0-F1
#
_entry.id   AF-A0A1B2EBS0-F1
#
_cell.length_a   1.000
_cell.length_b   1.000
_cell.length_c   1.000
_cell.angle_alpha   90.00
_cell.angle_beta   90.00
_cell.angle_gamma   90.00
#
_symmetry.space_group_name_H-M   'P 1'
#
loop_
_entity.id
_entity.type
_entity.pdbx_description
1 polymer ?
#
loop_
_entity_poly.entity_id
_entity_poly.type
_entity_poly.pdbx_seq_one_letter_code
_entity_poly.pdbx_strand_id
1 'polypeptide(L)' 'MRQSPRGWIMPEADILLLLRLIDERISSPKTEVRHRDTLIRLRDILEGDLNRYRQDGLPKEQETQSGKAA' A
#
# COMPACT_ATOMS: atom_id res chain seq x y z
N MET A 1 13.05 -14.07 17.90
CA MET A 1 12.08 -14.28 16.80
C MET A 1 11.60 -12.90 16.37
N ARG A 2 12.11 -12.37 15.26
CA ARG A 2 11.60 -11.11 14.69
C ARG A 2 10.23 -11.42 14.11
N GLN A 3 9.19 -10.71 14.57
CA GLN A 3 7.85 -10.84 14.00
C GLN A 3 7.95 -10.32 12.56
N SER A 4 7.95 -11.19 11.55
CA SER A 4 7.73 -10.77 10.17
C SER A 4 6.41 -9.98 10.14
N PRO A 5 6.36 -8.80 9.51
CA PRO A 5 5.11 -8.08 9.36
C PRO A 5 4.15 -9.01 8.63
N ARG A 6 3.07 -9.39 9.30
CA ARG A 6 2.08 -10.30 8.74
C ARG A 6 1.44 -9.61 7.53
N GLY A 7 1.83 -10.05 6.33
CA GLY A 7 0.93 -10.17 5.19
C GLY A 7 0.63 -8.93 4.37
N TRP A 8 1.58 -7.99 4.20
CA TRP A 8 1.47 -7.03 3.10
C TRP A 8 1.76 -7.74 1.77
N ILE A 9 0.70 -8.13 1.05
CA ILE A 9 0.82 -8.85 -0.23
C ILE A 9 0.56 -7.95 -1.44
N MET A 10 0.13 -6.70 -1.22
CA MET A 10 -0.15 -5.74 -2.29
C MET A 10 1.14 -5.04 -2.73
N PRO A 11 1.51 -5.05 -4.01
CA PRO A 11 2.62 -4.25 -4.52
C PRO A 11 2.45 -2.76 -4.19
N GLU A 12 3.56 -2.06 -3.93
CA GLU A 12 3.51 -0.62 -3.64
C GLU A 12 2.86 0.18 -4.79
N ALA A 13 3.13 -0.19 -6.04
CA ALA A 13 2.51 0.45 -7.19
C ALA A 13 0.98 0.34 -7.18
N ASP A 14 0.45 -0.81 -6.76
CA ASP A 14 -0.99 -1.09 -6.76
C ASP A 14 -1.70 -0.27 -5.67
N ILE A 15 -1.10 -0.14 -4.48
CA ILE A 15 -1.67 0.72 -3.45
C ILE A 15 -1.60 2.19 -3.81
N LEU A 16 -0.52 2.64 -4.45
CA LEU A 16 -0.42 4.03 -4.92
C LEU A 16 -1.49 4.34 -5.98
N LEU A 17 -1.77 3.38 -6.87
CA LEU A 17 -2.87 3.48 -7.82
C LEU A 17 -4.23 3.53 -7.10
N LEU A 18 -4.45 2.67 -6.11
CA LEU A 18 -5.70 2.65 -5.34
C LEU A 18 -5.92 3.96 -4.57
N LEU A 19 -4.88 4.51 -3.93
CA LEU A 19 -4.95 5.79 -3.23
C LEU A 19 -5.33 6.92 -4.18
N ARG A 20 -4.76 6.94 -5.39
CA ARG A 20 -5.13 7.91 -6.42
C ARG A 20 -6.60 7.80 -6.83
N LEU A 21 -7.12 6.58 -7.02
CA LEU A 21 -8.53 6.37 -7.36
C LEU A 21 -9.47 6.82 -6.23
N ILE A 22 -9.06 6.61 -4.97
CA ILE A 22 -9.79 7.10 -3.80
C ILE A 22 -9.81 8.64 -3.80
N ASP A 23 -8.69 9.29 -4.06
CA ASP A 23 -8.59 10.76 -4.14
C ASP A 23 -9.47 11.34 -5.26
N GLU A 24 -9.46 10.71 -6.43
CA GLU A 24 -10.33 11.07 -7.55
C GLU A 24 -11.82 10.93 -7.17
N ARG A 25 -12.17 9.90 -6.39
CA ARG A 25 -13.55 9.67 -5.93
C ARG A 25 -13.99 10.64 -4.84
N ILE A 26 -13.11 10.97 -3.90
CA ILE A 26 -13.33 11.98 -2.84
C ILE A 26 -13.53 13.36 -3.45
N SER A 27 -12.78 13.69 -4.50
CA SER A 27 -12.83 14.97 -5.21
C SER A 27 -14.04 15.08 -6.15
N SER A 28 -14.72 13.98 -6.44
CA SER A 28 -15.88 13.97 -7.32
C SER A 28 -17.10 14.61 -6.64
N PRO A 29 -17.73 15.63 -7.26
CA PRO A 29 -18.94 16.27 -6.73
C PRO A 29 -20.17 15.34 -6.77
N LYS A 30 -20.06 14.18 -7.42
CA LYS A 30 -21.12 13.15 -7.52
C LYS A 30 -21.13 12.18 -6.34
N THR A 31 -20.12 12.23 -5.47
CA THR A 31 -20.03 11.35 -4.31
C THR A 31 -20.83 11.94 -3.15
N GLU A 32 -21.79 11.18 -2.62
CA GLU A 32 -22.52 11.58 -1.40
C GLU A 32 -21.55 11.80 -0.24
N VAL A 33 -21.85 12.78 0.62
CA VAL A 33 -20.98 13.17 1.75
C VAL A 33 -20.62 11.98 2.65
N ARG A 34 -21.57 11.09 2.93
CA ARG A 34 -21.34 9.88 3.75
C ARG A 34 -20.33 8.91 3.11
N HIS A 35 -20.39 8.77 1.78
CA HIS A 35 -19.43 7.94 1.03
C HIS A 35 -18.05 8.60 1.02
N ARG A 36 -17.99 9.94 0.94
CA ARG A 36 -16.74 10.70 1.03
C ARG A 36 -16.04 10.47 2.37
N ASP A 37 -16.76 10.56 3.49
CA ASP A 37 -16.17 10.35 4.82
C ASP A 37 -15.62 8.93 4.99
N THR A 38 -16.33 7.94 4.46
CA THR A 38 -15.88 6.54 4.47
C THR A 38 -14.59 6.37 3.65
N LEU A 39 -14.52 7.01 2.48
CA LEU A 39 -13.34 6.98 1.61
C LEU A 39 -12.13 7.68 2.24
N ILE A 40 -12.33 8.79 2.96
CA ILE A 40 -11.27 9.47 3.70
C ILE A 40 -10.70 8.53 4.78
N ARG A 41 -11.55 7.88 5.57
CA ARG A 41 -11.09 6.92 6.59
C ARG A 41 -10.34 5.74 5.98
N LEU A 42 -10.82 5.24 4.84
CA LEU A 42 -10.15 4.15 4.12
C LEU A 42 -8.75 4.58 3.63
N ARG A 43 -8.64 5.80 3.09
CA ARG A 43 -7.37 6.40 2.68
C ARG A 43 -6.37 6.44 3.84
N ASP A 44 -6.80 6.91 5.00
CA ASP A 44 -5.93 7.02 6.19
C ASP A 44 -5.40 5.65 6.65
N ILE A 45 -6.23 4.60 6.59
CA ILE A 45 -5.82 3.22 6.93
C ILE A 45 -4.76 2.73 5.94
N LEU A 46 -5.02 2.88 4.64
CA LEU A 46 -4.13 2.45 3.57
C LEU A 46 -2.79 3.19 3.59
N GLU A 47 -2.79 4.51 3.82
CA GLU A 47 -1.56 5.30 3.99
C GLU A 47 -0.78 4.86 5.23
N GLY A 48 -1.49 4.57 6.33
CA GLY A 48 -0.89 4.04 7.55
C GLY A 48 -0.20 2.69 7.33
N ASP A 49 -0.85 1.76 6.64
CA ASP A 49 -0.30 0.45 6.33
C ASP A 49 0.88 0.54 5.34
N LEU A 50 0.79 1.39 4.32
CA LEU A 50 1.89 1.64 3.38
C LEU A 50 3.11 2.24 4.10
N ASN A 51 2.89 3.18 5.02
CA ASN A 51 3.99 3.78 5.78
C ASN A 51 4.65 2.74 6.71
N ARG A 52 3.87 1.87 7.34
CA ARG A 52 4.41 0.72 8.12
C ARG A 52 5.20 -0.22 7.23
N TYR A 53 4.68 -0.59 6.05
CA TYR A 53 5.40 -1.43 5.07
C TYR A 53 6.75 -0.82 4.68
N ARG A 54 6.78 0.48 4.35
CA ARG A 54 8.03 1.20 4.00
C ARG A 54 9.03 1.24 5.17
N GLN A 55 8.55 1.37 6.40
CA GLN A 55 9.38 1.41 7.61
C GLN A 55 9.89 0.03 8.05
N ASP A 56 9.06 -1.00 7.92
CA ASP A 56 9.35 -2.37 8.35
C ASP A 56 10.31 -3.11 7.40
N GLY A 57 10.47 -2.61 6.18
CA GLY A 57 11.57 -2.98 5.31
C GLY A 57 11.24 -2.81 3.85
N LEU A 58 12.03 -1.99 3.15
CA LEU A 58 12.47 -2.35 1.80
C LEU A 58 12.92 -3.81 1.88
N PRO A 59 12.26 -4.77 1.21
CA PRO A 59 12.99 -5.95 0.80
C PRO A 59 14.06 -5.35 -0.12
N LYS A 60 15.33 -5.38 0.29
CA LYS A 60 16.40 -5.37 -0.69
C LYS A 60 15.98 -6.40 -1.72
N GLU A 61 15.75 -5.94 -2.94
CA GLU A 61 15.64 -6.79 -4.10
C GLU A 61 16.73 -7.84 -3.94
N GLN A 62 16.35 -9.08 -3.60
CA GLN A 62 17.31 -10.15 -3.59
C GLN A 62 17.59 -10.40 -5.06
N GLU A 63 18.66 -9.77 -5.53
CA GLU A 63 19.58 -10.32 -6.51
C GLU A 63 19.46 -11.84 -6.51
N THR A 64 18.68 -12.38 -7.44
CA THR A 64 18.91 -13.73 -7.91
C THR A 64 19.49 -13.58 -9.31
N GLN A 65 20.64 -12.89 -9.38
CA GLN A 65 21.56 -13.05 -10.48
C GLN A 65 22.74 -13.89 -9.98
N SER A 66 22.79 -15.11 -10.50
CA SER A 66 24.01 -15.89 -10.75
C SER A 66 24.74 -16.51 -9.55
N GLY A 67 24.62 -17.84 -9.45
CA GLY A 67 25.51 -18.70 -8.68
C GLY A 67 25.59 -20.09 -9.33
N LYS A 68 26.47 -20.21 -10.33
CA LYS A 68 26.99 -21.47 -10.88
C LYS A 68 27.44 -22.44 -9.76
N ALA A 69 27.34 -23.74 -10.09
CA ALA A 69 28.21 -24.87 -9.71
C ALA A 69 27.57 -25.96 -8.82
N ALA A 70 27.24 -27.09 -9.47
CA ALA A 70 27.80 -28.41 -9.16
C ALA A 70 27.57 -29.33 -10.38
#